data_AF-A0A7H8J2K9-F1
#
_entry.id   AF-A0A7H8J2K9-F1
#
_cell.length_a   1.000
_cell.length_b   1.000
_cell.length_c   1.000
_cell.angle_alpha   90.00
_cell.angle_beta   90.00
_cell.angle_gamma   90.00
#
_symmetry.space_group_name_H-M   'P 1'
#
loop_
_entity.id
_entity.type
_entity.pdbx_description
1 polymer ?
#
loop_
_entity_poly.entity_id
_entity_poly.type
_entity_poly.pdbx_seq_one_letter_code
_entity_poly.pdbx_strand_id
1 'polypeptide(L)'
;MLKRLALAVAGGAVFGAALPATAHADGNGLCGGTDSWVSVCATDPGSPASNGSEARHKPAPKGSKGGKPKVRSCTVSRLNPQPPAGSAVWKGHKPGDGAIYTRSCIFDASTAASTLGVPLPLQTFWSATPPAATGPDPAQLAQQAVDKMQLKGPDIVSPSATGRWAVGVPVWMHVGKSATTYGPNSATASAGAVTVTATAKVSKIKWAMGDGSTVTCTGAGTPYQKAYGKRTSPDCGHTYAQTSATESGKEFKVNATSTWTVKWTGGGQSGELTEVRESQVEVSVGELQALG
;
A
#
# COMPACT_ATOMS: atom_id res chain seq x y z
N MET A 1 -71.31 -39.76 -18.45
CA MET A 1 -72.13 -39.92 -17.22
C MET A 1 -71.18 -40.23 -16.09
N LEU A 2 -71.21 -39.70 -14.86
CA LEU A 2 -71.77 -38.47 -14.23
C LEU A 2 -70.54 -37.77 -13.58
N LYS A 3 -70.41 -36.46 -13.30
CA LYS A 3 -71.24 -35.33 -12.84
C LYS A 3 -71.72 -35.40 -11.37
N ARG A 4 -71.33 -34.37 -10.59
CA ARG A 4 -71.77 -33.98 -9.21
C ARG A 4 -71.02 -34.69 -8.05
N LEU A 5 -70.80 -34.09 -6.87
CA LEU A 5 -70.90 -32.68 -6.40
C LEU A 5 -69.90 -32.49 -5.23
N ALA A 6 -69.58 -31.24 -4.88
CA ALA A 6 -68.89 -30.93 -3.62
C ALA A 6 -69.88 -30.87 -2.44
N LEU A 7 -69.43 -31.20 -1.23
CA LEU A 7 -69.96 -30.65 0.02
C LEU A 7 -68.87 -30.63 1.09
N ALA A 8 -68.76 -29.52 1.83
CA ALA A 8 -67.87 -29.40 2.98
C ALA A 8 -68.66 -29.62 4.29
N VAL A 9 -68.04 -30.25 5.28
CA VAL A 9 -68.50 -30.23 6.68
C VAL A 9 -67.28 -29.98 7.57
N ALA A 10 -67.40 -29.02 8.48
CA ALA A 10 -66.33 -28.60 9.37
C ALA A 10 -66.24 -29.50 10.61
N GLY A 11 -65.02 -29.85 11.01
CA GLY A 11 -64.69 -30.40 12.32
C GLY A 11 -63.72 -29.46 13.03
N GLY A 12 -64.24 -28.61 13.92
CA GLY A 12 -63.43 -27.61 14.63
C GLY A 12 -62.60 -28.21 15.74
N ALA A 13 -61.27 -28.16 15.62
CA ALA A 13 -60.34 -28.43 16.71
C ALA A 13 -60.11 -27.15 17.52
N VAL A 14 -60.58 -27.12 18.76
CA VAL A 14 -60.31 -26.01 19.70
C VAL A 14 -58.87 -26.13 20.19
N PHE A 15 -58.00 -25.22 19.73
CA PHE A 15 -56.71 -24.98 20.36
C PHE A 15 -56.79 -23.69 21.18
N GLY A 16 -56.55 -23.80 22.48
CA GLY A 16 -56.58 -22.67 23.41
C GLY A 16 -55.47 -21.66 23.09
N ALA A 17 -55.83 -20.37 23.12
CA ALA A 17 -54.88 -19.29 22.90
C ALA A 17 -53.92 -19.15 24.09
N ALA A 18 -52.70 -19.67 23.94
CA ALA A 18 -51.57 -19.31 24.80
C ALA A 18 -50.92 -18.03 24.25
N LEU A 19 -51.48 -16.88 24.59
CA LEU A 19 -50.76 -15.60 24.46
C LEU A 19 -49.54 -15.65 25.40
N PRO A 20 -48.30 -15.42 24.92
CA PRO A 20 -47.19 -15.17 25.83
C PRO A 20 -47.51 -13.89 26.61
N ALA A 21 -47.46 -13.99 27.94
CA ALA A 21 -47.79 -12.86 28.82
C ALA A 21 -46.88 -11.66 28.50
N THR A 22 -47.50 -10.50 28.30
CA THR A 22 -46.78 -9.23 28.21
C THR A 22 -46.18 -8.91 29.58
N ALA A 23 -44.89 -9.17 29.73
CA ALA A 23 -44.13 -8.74 30.90
C ALA A 23 -44.08 -7.20 30.91
N HIS A 24 -44.92 -6.58 31.73
CA HIS A 24 -44.79 -5.17 32.06
C HIS A 24 -43.54 -4.97 32.91
N ALA A 25 -42.62 -4.14 32.43
CA ALA A 25 -41.54 -3.57 33.21
C ALA A 25 -41.80 -2.06 33.34
N ASP A 26 -42.59 -1.68 34.35
CA ASP A 26 -42.79 -0.27 34.69
C ASP A 26 -41.49 0.29 35.28
N GLY A 27 -40.80 1.12 34.51
CA GLY A 27 -39.56 1.76 34.91
C GLY A 27 -39.21 2.92 33.97
N ASN A 28 -39.18 4.14 34.51
CA ASN A 28 -38.86 5.36 33.76
C ASN A 28 -37.39 5.37 33.29
N GLY A 29 -37.11 4.67 32.19
CA GLY A 29 -35.82 4.65 31.49
C GLY A 29 -35.80 5.59 30.29
N LEU A 30 -34.79 6.47 30.23
CA LEU A 30 -34.64 7.51 29.20
C LEU A 30 -34.29 6.93 27.81
N CYS A 31 -35.30 6.54 27.04
CA CYS A 31 -35.16 6.07 25.65
C CYS A 31 -35.97 6.94 24.66
N GLY A 32 -35.54 8.19 24.47
CA GLY A 32 -36.10 9.09 23.46
C GLY A 32 -35.32 9.06 22.15
N GLY A 33 -35.84 8.33 21.15
CA GLY A 33 -35.55 8.49 19.72
C GLY A 33 -34.17 8.05 19.21
N THR A 34 -34.12 6.90 18.53
CA THR A 34 -33.63 6.70 17.13
C THR A 34 -33.74 5.22 16.77
N ASP A 35 -34.28 4.90 15.59
CA ASP A 35 -34.41 3.52 15.11
C ASP A 35 -33.05 2.84 14.87
N SER A 36 -33.07 1.50 14.88
CA SER A 36 -31.95 0.58 14.56
C SER A 36 -30.83 0.40 15.59
N TRP A 37 -31.19 -0.11 16.78
CA TRP A 37 -30.35 -1.07 17.50
C TRP A 37 -31.21 -2.12 18.22
N VAL A 38 -30.74 -3.37 18.30
CA VAL A 38 -31.35 -4.39 19.18
C VAL A 38 -30.72 -4.25 20.56
N SER A 39 -31.52 -3.85 21.54
CA SER A 39 -31.10 -3.79 22.94
C SER A 39 -31.12 -5.18 23.56
N VAL A 40 -29.96 -5.78 23.80
CA VAL A 40 -29.85 -6.98 24.64
C VAL A 40 -29.58 -6.54 26.07
N CYS A 41 -30.62 -6.52 26.90
CA CYS A 41 -30.48 -6.30 28.34
C CYS A 41 -30.07 -7.61 29.02
N ALA A 42 -28.79 -7.76 29.33
CA ALA A 42 -28.32 -8.80 30.24
C ALA A 42 -28.51 -8.33 31.69
N THR A 43 -29.08 -9.18 32.54
CA THR A 43 -29.17 -8.96 33.99
C THR A 43 -28.16 -9.90 34.65
N ASP A 44 -27.18 -9.35 35.37
CA ASP A 44 -26.15 -10.17 36.02
C ASP A 44 -26.78 -11.06 37.12
N PRO A 45 -26.56 -12.39 37.10
CA PRO A 45 -27.04 -13.28 38.15
C PRO A 45 -26.17 -13.12 39.41
N GLY A 46 -26.69 -12.42 40.42
CA GLY A 46 -26.01 -12.24 41.69
C GLY A 46 -25.79 -13.55 42.47
N SER A 47 -24.68 -13.62 43.21
CA SER A 47 -24.28 -14.71 44.12
C SER A 47 -23.21 -14.18 45.10
N PRO A 48 -23.06 -14.73 46.32
CA PRO A 48 -23.81 -14.20 47.46
C PRO A 48 -22.95 -13.60 48.60
N ALA A 49 -23.65 -13.12 49.65
CA ALA A 49 -23.20 -12.43 50.88
C ALA A 49 -21.88 -12.93 51.53
N SER A 50 -21.10 -12.10 52.25
CA SER A 50 -21.54 -11.47 53.52
C SER A 50 -20.47 -10.62 54.23
N ASN A 51 -20.94 -9.78 55.17
CA ASN A 51 -20.28 -9.24 56.38
C ASN A 51 -19.09 -8.24 56.29
N GLY A 52 -19.30 -7.04 56.88
CA GLY A 52 -18.45 -6.61 58.00
C GLY A 52 -17.76 -5.23 57.96
N SER A 53 -18.29 -4.29 58.74
CA SER A 53 -17.63 -3.12 59.37
C SER A 53 -17.15 -1.92 58.54
N GLU A 54 -17.31 -0.73 59.16
CA GLU A 54 -16.95 0.59 58.63
C GLU A 54 -15.43 0.82 58.53
N ALA A 55 -14.99 1.40 57.41
CA ALA A 55 -13.79 2.22 57.38
C ALA A 55 -14.01 3.45 56.49
N ARG A 56 -13.98 4.64 57.10
CA ARG A 56 -14.20 5.92 56.40
C ARG A 56 -13.08 6.17 55.38
N HIS A 57 -13.41 6.18 54.09
CA HIS A 57 -12.53 6.70 53.05
C HIS A 57 -13.07 8.02 52.48
N LYS A 58 -12.16 8.97 52.25
CA LYS A 58 -12.50 10.32 51.77
C LYS A 58 -13.14 10.25 50.38
N PRO A 59 -14.05 11.17 50.01
CA PRO A 59 -14.65 11.16 48.69
C PRO A 59 -13.57 11.32 47.61
N ALA A 60 -13.52 10.35 46.69
CA ALA A 60 -12.68 10.43 45.51
C ALA A 60 -13.04 11.68 44.67
N PRO A 61 -12.07 12.32 43.99
CA PRO A 61 -12.38 13.43 43.09
C PRO A 61 -13.35 12.97 42.00
N LYS A 62 -14.33 13.81 41.67
CA LYS A 62 -15.42 13.49 40.74
C LYS A 62 -14.87 12.85 39.46
N GLY A 63 -15.27 11.61 39.20
CA GLY A 63 -14.89 10.88 38.00
C GLY A 63 -15.19 11.72 36.76
N SER A 64 -14.14 12.03 35.99
CA SER A 64 -14.28 12.79 34.75
C SER A 64 -15.22 12.04 33.82
N LYS A 65 -16.25 12.71 33.28
CA LYS A 65 -17.20 12.07 32.36
C LYS A 65 -16.41 11.54 31.16
N GLY A 66 -16.39 10.22 30.98
CA GLY A 66 -15.75 9.58 29.83
C GLY A 66 -16.27 10.21 28.54
N GLY A 67 -15.38 10.90 27.81
CA GLY A 67 -15.73 11.51 26.54
C GLY A 67 -16.11 10.43 25.52
N LYS A 68 -17.08 10.74 24.65
CA LYS A 68 -17.34 9.88 23.48
C LYS A 68 -16.04 9.74 22.67
N PRO A 69 -15.70 8.52 22.18
CA PRO A 69 -14.48 8.31 21.39
C PRO A 69 -14.46 9.26 20.20
N LYS A 70 -13.35 9.97 20.02
CA LYS A 70 -13.13 10.84 18.89
C LYS A 70 -12.50 10.03 17.76
N VAL A 71 -13.18 10.02 16.61
CA VAL A 71 -12.60 9.53 15.36
C VAL A 71 -11.36 10.38 15.06
N ARG A 72 -10.18 9.76 15.04
CA ARG A 72 -8.93 10.40 14.59
C ARG A 72 -8.88 10.48 13.07
N SER A 73 -9.26 9.39 12.41
CA SER A 73 -9.29 9.29 10.95
C SER A 73 -10.24 8.18 10.52
N CYS A 74 -10.84 8.33 9.34
CA CYS A 74 -11.47 7.23 8.63
C CYS A 74 -10.79 7.07 7.27
N THR A 75 -10.76 5.85 6.76
CA THR A 75 -10.37 5.54 5.39
C THR A 75 -11.48 4.77 4.69
N VAL A 76 -11.83 5.21 3.47
CA VAL A 76 -12.70 4.46 2.55
C VAL A 76 -11.86 3.70 1.54
N SER A 77 -12.13 2.41 1.35
CA SER A 77 -11.44 1.57 0.35
C SER A 77 -12.45 0.71 -0.41
N ARG A 78 -12.21 0.46 -1.71
CA ARG A 78 -13.06 -0.43 -2.50
C ARG A 78 -12.83 -1.88 -2.06
N LEU A 79 -13.91 -2.61 -1.80
CA LEU A 79 -13.82 -4.00 -1.37
C LEU A 79 -13.32 -4.88 -2.53
N ASN A 80 -12.37 -5.78 -2.28
CA ASN A 80 -11.80 -6.65 -3.31
C ASN A 80 -11.50 -8.04 -2.72
N PRO A 81 -12.09 -9.14 -3.22
CA PRO A 81 -13.08 -9.21 -4.31
C PRO A 81 -14.41 -8.51 -3.94
N GLN A 82 -15.19 -8.14 -4.96
CA GLN A 82 -16.55 -7.64 -4.75
C GLN A 82 -17.49 -8.77 -4.28
N PRO A 83 -18.43 -8.51 -3.36
CA PRO A 83 -19.37 -9.53 -2.89
C PRO A 83 -20.27 -10.08 -4.01
N PRO A 84 -20.71 -11.35 -3.95
CA PRO A 84 -21.63 -11.93 -4.92
C PRO A 84 -22.93 -11.11 -5.07
N ALA A 85 -23.55 -11.14 -6.25
CA ALA A 85 -24.68 -10.28 -6.61
C ALA A 85 -25.90 -10.38 -5.66
N GLY A 86 -26.13 -11.54 -5.05
CA GLY A 86 -27.21 -11.77 -4.09
C GLY A 86 -26.90 -11.38 -2.65
N SER A 87 -25.72 -10.80 -2.36
CA SER A 87 -25.33 -10.45 -0.98
C SER A 87 -26.10 -9.22 -0.47
N ALA A 88 -26.61 -9.29 0.76
CA ALA A 88 -27.40 -8.22 1.39
C ALA A 88 -26.66 -6.86 1.47
N VAL A 89 -25.31 -6.88 1.43
CA VAL A 89 -24.46 -5.67 1.39
C VAL A 89 -24.72 -4.77 0.18
N TRP A 90 -25.27 -5.32 -0.91
CA TRP A 90 -25.67 -4.55 -2.09
C TRP A 90 -26.91 -3.68 -1.88
N LYS A 91 -27.70 -3.88 -0.81
CA LYS A 91 -28.89 -3.08 -0.48
C LYS A 91 -29.87 -2.85 -1.65
N GLY A 92 -30.03 -3.85 -2.52
CA GLY A 92 -30.90 -3.81 -3.70
C GLY A 92 -30.22 -3.41 -5.01
N HIS A 93 -28.97 -2.95 -4.97
CA HIS A 93 -28.15 -2.70 -6.16
C HIS A 93 -27.54 -4.01 -6.71
N LYS A 94 -26.87 -3.93 -7.86
CA LYS A 94 -26.22 -5.07 -8.52
C LYS A 94 -24.75 -4.78 -8.81
N PRO A 95 -23.89 -5.82 -8.90
CA PRO A 95 -22.54 -5.66 -9.47
C PRO A 95 -22.65 -5.15 -10.91
N GLY A 96 -21.99 -4.03 -11.19
CA GLY A 96 -22.05 -3.33 -12.48
C GLY A 96 -22.56 -1.89 -12.34
N ASP A 97 -23.62 -1.68 -11.55
CA ASP A 97 -24.23 -0.36 -11.33
C ASP A 97 -23.46 0.51 -10.30
N GLY A 98 -22.40 -0.04 -9.72
CA GLY A 98 -21.57 0.56 -8.69
C GLY A 98 -20.66 -0.48 -8.04
N ALA A 99 -20.12 -0.14 -6.87
CA ALA A 99 -19.28 -1.07 -6.09
C ALA A 99 -19.53 -0.96 -4.58
N ILE A 100 -19.19 -2.02 -3.86
CA ILE A 100 -19.11 -2.05 -2.41
C ILE A 100 -17.76 -1.49 -1.94
N TYR A 101 -17.83 -0.58 -0.98
CA TYR A 101 -16.70 0.03 -0.29
C TYR A 101 -16.76 -0.32 1.19
N THR A 102 -15.61 -0.34 1.85
CA THR A 102 -15.46 -0.42 3.30
C THR A 102 -15.02 0.94 3.85
N ARG A 103 -15.59 1.34 4.98
CA ARG A 103 -15.09 2.45 5.79
C ARG A 103 -14.52 1.89 7.09
N SER A 104 -13.22 2.10 7.30
CA SER A 104 -12.52 1.79 8.56
C SER A 104 -12.20 3.09 9.28
N CYS A 105 -12.46 3.17 10.59
CA CYS A 105 -12.20 4.37 11.38
C CYS A 105 -11.35 4.03 12.61
N ILE A 106 -10.34 4.87 12.85
CA ILE A 106 -9.47 4.79 14.03
C ILE A 106 -9.99 5.81 15.05
N PHE A 107 -10.18 5.36 16.29
CA PHE A 107 -10.59 6.19 17.42
C PHE A 107 -9.38 6.49 18.31
N ASP A 108 -9.48 7.50 19.17
CA ASP A 108 -8.51 7.69 20.24
C ASP A 108 -8.62 6.59 21.31
N ALA A 109 -7.48 6.07 21.75
CA ALA A 109 -7.35 4.85 22.55
C ALA A 109 -7.71 5.04 24.04
N SER A 110 -8.89 5.60 24.32
CA SER A 110 -9.48 5.70 25.66
C SER A 110 -10.78 4.90 25.81
N THR A 111 -11.26 4.25 24.75
CA THR A 111 -12.48 3.41 24.80
C THR A 111 -12.22 1.92 24.92
N ALA A 112 -12.97 1.29 25.82
CA ALA A 112 -12.94 -0.12 26.21
C ALA A 112 -13.20 -1.16 25.09
N ALA A 113 -13.38 -0.75 23.84
CA ALA A 113 -13.50 -1.66 22.69
C ALA A 113 -12.23 -2.52 22.52
N SER A 114 -11.04 -1.93 22.74
CA SER A 114 -9.77 -2.66 22.71
C SER A 114 -9.64 -3.69 23.83
N THR A 115 -10.29 -3.46 24.97
CA THR A 115 -10.18 -4.29 26.18
C THR A 115 -11.09 -5.53 26.15
N LEU A 116 -12.09 -5.55 25.25
CA LEU A 116 -13.06 -6.64 25.12
C LEU A 116 -12.85 -7.50 23.86
N GLY A 117 -11.79 -7.27 23.09
CA GLY A 117 -11.49 -8.04 21.87
C GLY A 117 -12.53 -7.90 20.75
N VAL A 118 -13.42 -6.90 20.83
CA VAL A 118 -14.48 -6.68 19.84
C VAL A 118 -13.88 -6.01 18.59
N PRO A 119 -13.89 -6.64 17.41
CA PRO A 119 -13.40 -6.01 16.20
C PRO A 119 -14.29 -4.81 15.85
N LEU A 120 -13.67 -3.64 15.63
CA LEU A 120 -14.39 -2.45 15.18
C LEU A 120 -15.12 -2.76 13.86
N PRO A 121 -16.42 -2.42 13.72
CA PRO A 121 -17.19 -2.81 12.55
C PRO A 121 -16.67 -2.10 11.30
N LEU A 122 -16.08 -2.86 10.38
CA LEU A 122 -15.83 -2.41 9.00
C LEU A 122 -17.18 -2.09 8.36
N GLN A 123 -17.49 -0.80 8.23
CA GLN A 123 -18.77 -0.38 7.70
C GLN A 123 -18.77 -0.52 6.18
N THR A 124 -19.49 -1.51 5.68
CA THR A 124 -19.67 -1.73 4.25
C THR A 124 -20.83 -0.89 3.71
N PHE A 125 -20.64 -0.31 2.54
CA PHE A 125 -21.68 0.47 1.85
C PHE A 125 -21.50 0.41 0.34
N TRP A 126 -22.60 0.54 -0.40
CA TRP A 126 -22.59 0.67 -1.85
C TRP A 126 -22.41 2.13 -2.26
N SER A 127 -21.75 2.36 -3.39
CA SER A 127 -21.74 3.66 -4.09
C SER A 127 -21.68 3.45 -5.61
N ALA A 128 -22.48 4.22 -6.35
CA ALA A 128 -22.50 4.22 -7.82
C ALA A 128 -21.16 4.65 -8.41
N THR A 129 -20.66 5.81 -7.95
CA THR A 129 -19.34 6.35 -8.28
C THR A 129 -18.36 6.08 -7.15
N PRO A 130 -17.04 6.10 -7.39
CA PRO A 130 -16.04 6.11 -6.31
C PRO A 130 -16.30 7.29 -5.36
N PRO A 131 -16.55 7.05 -4.06
CA PRO A 131 -16.60 8.13 -3.08
C PRO A 131 -15.27 8.89 -3.11
N ALA A 132 -15.32 10.22 -2.95
CA ALA A 132 -14.10 11.01 -2.79
C ALA A 132 -13.25 10.38 -1.67
N ALA A 133 -11.98 10.12 -1.97
CA ALA A 133 -11.08 9.37 -1.09
C ALA A 133 -10.87 10.14 0.22
N THR A 134 -11.71 9.86 1.21
CA THR A 134 -11.52 10.25 2.59
C THR A 134 -10.56 9.24 3.19
N GLY A 135 -9.27 9.50 2.98
CA GLY A 135 -8.16 8.62 3.34
C GLY A 135 -6.88 9.03 2.62
N PRO A 136 -5.70 8.60 3.09
CA PRO A 136 -4.42 8.84 2.41
C PRO A 136 -4.39 8.10 1.06
N ASP A 137 -3.96 8.80 0.01
CA ASP A 137 -3.83 8.23 -1.33
C ASP A 137 -2.76 7.12 -1.38
N PRO A 138 -3.09 5.89 -1.80
CA PRO A 138 -2.11 4.82 -1.96
C PRO A 138 -0.98 5.13 -2.94
N ALA A 139 -1.19 5.97 -3.96
CA ALA A 139 -0.09 6.40 -4.84
C ALA A 139 0.87 7.37 -4.11
N GLN A 140 0.36 8.30 -3.31
CA GLN A 140 1.18 9.12 -2.42
C GLN A 140 1.96 8.28 -1.39
N LEU A 141 1.33 7.25 -0.81
CA LEU A 141 2.02 6.30 0.08
C LEU A 141 3.08 5.47 -0.66
N ALA A 142 2.85 5.10 -1.92
CA ALA A 142 3.86 4.45 -2.75
C ALA A 142 5.08 5.36 -2.96
N GLN A 143 4.89 6.65 -3.22
CA GLN A 143 5.99 7.61 -3.30
C GLN A 143 6.75 7.73 -1.97
N GLN A 144 6.04 7.86 -0.84
CA GLN A 144 6.69 7.87 0.49
C GLN A 144 7.46 6.58 0.80
N ALA A 145 7.06 5.44 0.23
CA ALA A 145 7.81 4.20 0.33
C ALA A 145 9.08 4.26 -0.54
N VAL A 146 9.02 4.79 -1.77
CA VAL A 146 10.19 5.03 -2.63
C VAL A 146 11.20 5.96 -1.96
N ASP A 147 10.75 7.05 -1.33
CA ASP A 147 11.63 8.02 -0.67
C ASP A 147 12.45 7.36 0.46
N LYS A 148 11.83 6.42 1.20
CA LYS A 148 12.50 5.61 2.22
C LYS A 148 13.52 4.61 1.67
N MET A 149 13.44 4.23 0.39
CA MET A 149 14.44 3.35 -0.23
C MET A 149 15.79 4.05 -0.45
N GLN A 150 15.84 5.39 -0.35
CA GLN A 150 17.05 6.19 -0.55
C GLN A 150 17.78 5.85 -1.86
N LEU A 151 17.02 5.73 -2.96
CA LEU A 151 17.56 5.38 -4.27
C LEU A 151 18.59 6.42 -4.74
N LYS A 152 19.77 5.93 -5.08
CA LYS A 152 20.93 6.69 -5.57
C LYS A 152 21.07 6.50 -7.08
N GLY A 153 21.95 7.27 -7.70
CA GLY A 153 22.37 7.03 -9.08
C GLY A 153 23.14 5.72 -9.23
N PRO A 154 23.44 5.32 -10.49
CA PRO A 154 24.20 4.12 -10.75
C PRO A 154 25.60 4.22 -10.15
N ASP A 155 26.04 3.15 -9.50
CA ASP A 155 27.42 3.01 -9.04
C ASP A 155 28.33 2.72 -10.24
N ILE A 156 28.91 3.74 -10.87
CA ILE A 156 29.71 3.58 -12.08
C ILE A 156 31.05 2.91 -11.74
N VAL A 157 31.18 1.64 -12.10
CA VAL A 157 32.43 0.88 -11.93
C VAL A 157 33.29 0.97 -13.20
N SER A 158 32.65 1.03 -14.37
CA SER A 158 33.32 1.29 -15.64
C SER A 158 32.43 2.14 -16.57
N PRO A 159 32.96 3.16 -17.25
CA PRO A 159 34.35 3.61 -17.18
C PRO A 159 34.63 4.34 -15.85
N SER A 160 35.87 4.28 -15.35
CA SER A 160 36.31 4.94 -14.13
C SER A 160 37.32 6.04 -14.44
N ALA A 161 37.37 7.08 -13.60
CA ALA A 161 38.28 8.22 -13.77
C ALA A 161 39.77 7.82 -13.68
N THR A 162 40.10 6.77 -12.93
CA THR A 162 41.47 6.22 -12.84
C THR A 162 41.77 5.20 -13.95
N GLY A 163 40.81 4.93 -14.83
CA GLY A 163 40.97 4.04 -15.98
C GLY A 163 41.82 4.68 -17.09
N ARG A 164 42.51 3.84 -17.87
CA ARG A 164 43.28 4.27 -19.04
C ARG A 164 42.44 3.99 -20.29
N TRP A 165 41.81 5.03 -20.82
CA TRP A 165 40.94 4.94 -22.00
C TRP A 165 41.67 5.46 -23.24
N ALA A 166 41.36 4.87 -24.40
CA ALA A 166 42.00 5.27 -25.64
C ALA A 166 41.06 5.18 -26.85
N VAL A 167 41.30 6.04 -27.83
CA VAL A 167 40.61 6.05 -29.12
C VAL A 167 40.69 4.68 -29.79
N GLY A 168 39.56 4.20 -30.31
CA GLY A 168 39.47 2.91 -30.99
C GLY A 168 39.54 1.66 -30.08
N VAL A 169 39.64 1.82 -28.75
CA VAL A 169 39.58 0.70 -27.79
C VAL A 169 38.16 0.59 -27.21
N PRO A 170 37.49 -0.57 -27.30
CA PRO A 170 36.14 -0.73 -26.75
C PRO A 170 36.09 -0.58 -25.23
N VAL A 171 35.29 0.37 -24.77
CA VAL A 171 34.90 0.58 -23.37
C VAL A 171 33.74 -0.35 -23.06
N TRP A 172 33.88 -1.18 -22.03
CA TRP A 172 32.79 -2.01 -21.49
C TRP A 172 32.21 -1.26 -20.28
N MET A 173 30.98 -0.79 -20.40
CA MET A 173 30.35 0.03 -19.36
C MET A 173 29.58 -0.87 -18.42
N HIS A 174 29.80 -0.74 -17.10
CA HIS A 174 29.04 -1.52 -16.13
C HIS A 174 28.96 -0.83 -14.76
N VAL A 175 27.92 -1.21 -14.00
CA VAL A 175 27.62 -0.62 -12.69
C VAL A 175 27.60 -1.64 -11.56
N GLY A 176 27.92 -1.16 -10.36
CA GLY A 176 27.82 -1.90 -9.11
C GLY A 176 26.36 -2.16 -8.74
N LYS A 177 26.07 -3.39 -8.33
CA LYS A 177 24.73 -3.83 -7.95
C LYS A 177 24.56 -3.76 -6.44
N SER A 178 23.82 -2.75 -5.96
CA SER A 178 23.32 -2.67 -4.59
C SER A 178 21.82 -2.42 -4.59
N ALA A 179 21.15 -2.58 -3.44
CA ALA A 179 19.74 -2.22 -3.29
C ALA A 179 19.49 -0.75 -3.68
N THR A 180 20.36 0.19 -3.28
CA THR A 180 20.14 1.62 -3.53
C THR A 180 20.59 2.10 -4.91
N THR A 181 21.46 1.36 -5.63
CA THR A 181 22.06 1.79 -6.92
C THR A 181 21.59 1.00 -8.14
N TYR A 182 21.00 -0.19 -7.95
CA TYR A 182 20.48 -1.02 -9.04
C TYR A 182 19.19 -1.78 -8.68
N GLY A 183 19.04 -2.15 -7.41
CA GLY A 183 17.90 -2.90 -6.90
C GLY A 183 17.96 -4.41 -7.15
N PRO A 184 16.94 -5.17 -6.71
CA PRO A 184 15.70 -4.66 -6.12
C PRO A 184 15.89 -4.03 -4.74
N ASN A 185 15.03 -3.06 -4.42
CA ASN A 185 14.88 -2.47 -3.10
C ASN A 185 13.40 -2.39 -2.77
N SER A 186 13.01 -2.60 -1.51
CA SER A 186 11.62 -2.63 -1.09
C SER A 186 11.43 -1.90 0.23
N ALA A 187 10.34 -1.16 0.33
CA ALA A 187 10.01 -0.35 1.48
C ALA A 187 8.49 -0.18 1.59
N THR A 188 8.05 0.24 2.78
CA THR A 188 6.63 0.33 3.13
C THR A 188 6.32 1.70 3.73
N ALA A 189 5.17 2.26 3.37
CA ALA A 189 4.58 3.44 4.01
C ALA A 189 3.14 3.14 4.43
N SER A 190 2.73 3.74 5.54
CA SER A 190 1.41 3.54 6.12
C SER A 190 0.88 4.86 6.64
N ALA A 191 -0.43 5.06 6.47
CA ALA A 191 -1.15 6.15 7.11
C ALA A 191 -2.56 5.66 7.52
N GLY A 192 -2.87 5.78 8.81
CA GLY A 192 -4.05 5.14 9.38
C GLY A 192 -4.02 3.62 9.19
N ALA A 193 -5.09 3.05 8.62
CA ALA A 193 -5.21 1.62 8.34
C ALA A 193 -4.66 1.21 6.96
N VAL A 194 -4.25 2.16 6.12
CA VAL A 194 -3.68 1.87 4.80
C VAL A 194 -2.18 1.67 4.93
N THR A 195 -1.70 0.57 4.35
CA THR A 195 -0.28 0.23 4.19
C THR A 195 -0.01 -0.07 2.72
N VAL A 196 1.05 0.51 2.17
CA VAL A 196 1.52 0.32 0.80
C VAL A 196 2.98 -0.12 0.82
N THR A 197 3.27 -1.22 0.13
CA THR A 197 4.62 -1.71 -0.09
C THR A 197 5.00 -1.47 -1.55
N ALA A 198 6.14 -0.81 -1.75
CA ALA A 198 6.73 -0.55 -3.06
C ALA A 198 8.01 -1.37 -3.22
N THR A 199 8.32 -1.75 -4.46
CA THR A 199 9.57 -2.44 -4.83
C THR A 199 10.14 -1.82 -6.10
N ALA A 200 11.32 -1.20 -5.98
CA ALA A 200 12.03 -0.52 -7.07
C ALA A 200 13.16 -1.40 -7.64
N LYS A 201 13.34 -1.38 -8.97
CA LYS A 201 14.49 -2.00 -9.65
C LYS A 201 14.84 -1.22 -10.92
N VAL A 202 16.13 -1.07 -11.24
CA VAL A 202 16.58 -0.50 -12.52
C VAL A 202 16.10 -1.36 -13.69
N SER A 203 15.46 -0.72 -14.68
CA SER A 203 14.99 -1.34 -15.92
C SER A 203 15.88 -1.01 -17.12
N LYS A 204 16.59 0.14 -17.10
CA LYS A 204 17.61 0.53 -18.09
C LYS A 204 18.54 1.60 -17.54
N ILE A 205 19.72 1.74 -18.15
CA ILE A 205 20.67 2.83 -17.90
C ILE A 205 21.00 3.48 -19.25
N LYS A 206 20.79 4.79 -19.34
CA LYS A 206 21.22 5.61 -20.48
C LYS A 206 22.55 6.26 -20.14
N TRP A 207 23.55 6.04 -20.96
CA TRP A 207 24.87 6.65 -20.86
C TRP A 207 25.00 7.74 -21.91
N ALA A 208 25.31 8.97 -21.51
CA ALA A 208 25.84 10.00 -22.40
C ALA A 208 27.36 10.02 -22.21
N MET A 209 28.14 9.80 -23.27
CA MET A 209 29.57 9.47 -23.14
C MET A 209 30.51 10.68 -23.15
N GLY A 210 29.97 11.89 -23.21
CA GLY A 210 30.71 13.16 -23.30
C GLY A 210 31.12 13.55 -24.73
N ASP A 211 31.36 12.59 -25.62
CA ASP A 211 31.70 12.79 -27.05
C ASP A 211 30.48 13.03 -27.97
N GLY A 212 29.35 13.47 -27.39
CA GLY A 212 28.06 13.60 -28.08
C GLY A 212 27.31 12.28 -28.32
N SER A 213 27.94 11.11 -28.12
CA SER A 213 27.26 9.83 -28.27
C SER A 213 26.38 9.46 -27.06
N THR A 214 25.48 8.51 -27.28
CA THR A 214 24.61 7.96 -26.22
C THR A 214 24.37 6.47 -26.43
N VAL A 215 24.52 5.68 -25.37
CA VAL A 215 24.23 4.24 -25.36
C VAL A 215 23.15 3.93 -24.32
N THR A 216 22.18 3.08 -24.63
CA THR A 216 21.17 2.62 -23.66
C THR A 216 21.34 1.14 -23.40
N CYS A 217 21.65 0.78 -22.16
CA CYS A 217 21.82 -0.61 -21.73
C CYS A 217 20.61 -1.07 -20.92
N THR A 218 20.10 -2.26 -21.20
CA THR A 218 18.94 -2.88 -20.51
C THR A 218 19.33 -3.65 -19.25
N GLY A 219 20.61 -3.66 -18.91
CA GLY A 219 21.15 -4.31 -17.72
C GLY A 219 22.31 -3.53 -17.11
N ALA A 220 22.91 -4.08 -16.06
CA ALA A 220 24.04 -3.49 -15.37
C ALA A 220 25.36 -3.48 -16.17
N GLY A 221 25.39 -4.07 -17.37
CA GLY A 221 26.59 -4.30 -18.16
C GLY A 221 27.42 -5.49 -17.68
N THR A 222 28.28 -5.99 -18.57
CA THR A 222 29.22 -7.09 -18.29
C THR A 222 30.60 -6.52 -17.90
N PRO A 223 31.20 -6.96 -16.76
CA PRO A 223 32.56 -6.57 -16.40
C PRO A 223 33.60 -7.03 -17.41
N TYR A 224 34.53 -6.13 -17.78
CA TYR A 224 35.66 -6.48 -18.64
C TYR A 224 36.64 -7.44 -17.94
N GLN A 225 37.17 -8.39 -18.71
CA GLN A 225 38.27 -9.26 -18.29
C GLN A 225 39.42 -9.17 -19.30
N LYS A 226 40.67 -9.21 -18.83
CA LYS A 226 41.87 -9.12 -19.70
C LYS A 226 41.86 -10.14 -20.85
N ALA A 227 41.28 -11.32 -20.64
CA ALA A 227 41.12 -12.36 -21.65
C ALA A 227 40.25 -11.96 -22.87
N TYR A 228 39.47 -10.88 -22.77
CA TYR A 228 38.65 -10.39 -23.89
C TYR A 228 39.43 -9.47 -24.85
N GLY A 229 40.59 -8.94 -24.45
CA GLY A 229 41.44 -8.12 -25.32
C GLY A 229 40.69 -6.94 -25.95
N LYS A 230 40.69 -6.86 -27.28
CA LYS A 230 40.00 -5.80 -28.05
C LYS A 230 38.54 -6.13 -28.43
N ARG A 231 37.91 -7.13 -27.80
CA ARG A 231 36.49 -7.46 -28.10
C ARG A 231 35.57 -6.35 -27.62
N THR A 232 34.53 -6.06 -28.40
CA THR A 232 33.40 -5.22 -27.96
C THR A 232 32.57 -5.93 -26.88
N SER A 233 31.98 -5.14 -25.98
CA SER A 233 31.05 -5.64 -24.96
C SER A 233 29.84 -6.34 -25.59
N PRO A 234 29.35 -7.47 -25.03
CA PRO A 234 28.20 -8.19 -25.56
C PRO A 234 26.86 -7.51 -25.24
N ASP A 235 26.82 -6.61 -24.25
CA ASP A 235 25.57 -6.03 -23.72
C ASP A 235 25.60 -4.51 -23.53
N CYS A 236 26.75 -3.93 -23.18
CA CYS A 236 26.87 -2.52 -22.82
C CYS A 236 28.30 -2.02 -23.08
N GLY A 237 28.52 -1.31 -24.18
CA GLY A 237 29.82 -0.73 -24.50
C GLY A 237 29.78 0.42 -25.48
N HIS A 238 30.90 1.14 -25.56
CA HIS A 238 31.13 2.29 -26.44
C HIS A 238 32.57 2.26 -26.97
N THR A 239 32.85 2.93 -28.09
CA THR A 239 34.22 3.15 -28.58
C THR A 239 34.39 4.60 -28.97
N TYR A 240 35.25 5.32 -28.26
CA TYR A 240 35.57 6.71 -28.58
C TYR A 240 36.32 6.83 -29.91
N ALA A 241 35.86 7.74 -30.76
CA ALA A 241 36.47 8.05 -32.06
C ALA A 241 37.48 9.21 -32.01
N GLN A 242 37.47 10.00 -30.93
CA GLN A 242 38.29 11.19 -30.74
C GLN A 242 38.87 11.21 -29.32
N THR A 243 39.99 11.91 -29.12
CA THR A 243 40.56 12.13 -27.79
C THR A 243 39.74 13.13 -27.00
N SER A 244 39.80 13.08 -25.67
CA SER A 244 39.21 14.11 -24.81
C SER A 244 40.07 15.38 -24.72
N ALA A 245 41.21 15.45 -25.42
CA ALA A 245 42.20 16.52 -25.24
C ALA A 245 41.70 17.92 -25.65
N THR A 246 40.65 18.00 -26.47
CA THR A 246 39.97 19.24 -26.88
C THR A 246 38.85 19.66 -25.93
N GLU A 247 38.44 18.80 -25.00
CA GLU A 247 37.37 19.10 -24.05
C GLU A 247 37.83 20.06 -22.95
N SER A 248 36.86 20.79 -22.36
CA SER A 248 37.12 21.56 -21.15
C SER A 248 37.51 20.61 -20.01
N GLY A 249 38.68 20.83 -19.40
CA GLY A 249 39.27 19.89 -18.43
C GLY A 249 40.08 18.73 -19.06
N LYS A 250 40.06 18.59 -20.39
CA LYS A 250 40.70 17.50 -21.17
C LYS A 250 40.12 16.09 -20.93
N GLU A 251 38.91 16.01 -20.41
CA GLU A 251 38.22 14.75 -20.08
C GLU A 251 36.80 14.74 -20.65
N PHE A 252 36.32 13.57 -21.08
CA PHE A 252 34.91 13.42 -21.42
C PHE A 252 34.09 13.26 -20.15
N LYS A 253 33.03 14.07 -20.03
CA LYS A 253 32.08 13.96 -18.94
C LYS A 253 30.99 12.94 -19.26
N VAL A 254 31.12 11.75 -18.68
CA VAL A 254 30.16 10.65 -18.83
C VAL A 254 29.04 10.80 -17.79
N ASN A 255 27.78 10.82 -18.24
CA ASN A 255 26.60 10.80 -17.36
C ASN A 255 25.82 9.48 -17.54
N ALA A 256 25.54 8.80 -16.42
CA ALA A 256 24.78 7.56 -16.38
C ALA A 256 23.41 7.79 -15.69
N THR A 257 22.35 7.78 -16.48
CA THR A 257 20.95 7.96 -16.06
C THR A 257 20.27 6.60 -15.90
N SER A 258 20.09 6.13 -14.67
CA SER A 258 19.24 4.95 -14.39
C SER A 258 17.77 5.31 -14.44
N THR A 259 16.99 4.51 -15.17
CA THR A 259 15.53 4.46 -15.05
C THR A 259 15.15 3.29 -14.14
N TRP A 260 14.40 3.59 -13.09
CA TRP A 260 13.88 2.63 -12.12
C TRP A 260 12.40 2.41 -12.36
N THR A 261 12.02 1.14 -12.46
CA THR A 261 10.62 0.70 -12.43
C THR A 261 10.27 0.34 -10.99
N VAL A 262 9.26 1.00 -10.43
CA VAL A 262 8.77 0.76 -9.07
C VAL A 262 7.37 0.16 -9.13
N LYS A 263 7.21 -1.08 -8.68
CA LYS A 263 5.87 -1.71 -8.57
C LYS A 263 5.41 -1.66 -7.12
N TRP A 264 4.16 -1.26 -6.90
CA TRP A 264 3.61 -1.13 -5.55
C TRP A 264 2.21 -1.74 -5.41
N THR A 265 1.89 -2.17 -4.20
CA THR A 265 0.57 -2.71 -3.82
C THR A 265 0.19 -2.24 -2.41
N GLY A 266 -1.10 -1.95 -2.20
CA GLY A 266 -1.63 -1.55 -0.90
C GLY A 266 -2.96 -0.81 -0.98
N GLY A 267 -3.69 -0.73 0.13
CA GLY A 267 -5.01 -0.07 0.17
C GLY A 267 -6.08 -0.68 -0.75
N GLY A 268 -5.89 -1.92 -1.21
CA GLY A 268 -6.73 -2.56 -2.23
C GLY A 268 -6.41 -2.16 -3.68
N GLN A 269 -5.35 -1.38 -3.90
CA GLN A 269 -4.86 -0.92 -5.20
C GLN A 269 -3.43 -1.43 -5.48
N SER A 270 -3.02 -1.26 -6.72
CA SER A 270 -1.65 -1.48 -7.19
C SER A 270 -1.32 -0.50 -8.30
N GLY A 271 -0.03 -0.29 -8.55
CA GLY A 271 0.44 0.60 -9.61
C GLY A 271 1.92 0.46 -9.90
N GLU A 272 2.38 1.28 -10.85
CA GLU A 272 3.78 1.42 -11.21
C GLU A 272 4.17 2.90 -11.17
N LEU A 273 5.36 3.21 -10.66
CA LEU A 273 5.99 4.53 -10.70
C LEU A 273 7.32 4.41 -11.47
N THR A 274 7.72 5.48 -12.13
CA THR A 274 9.04 5.58 -12.79
C THR A 274 9.88 6.62 -12.07
N GLU A 275 11.08 6.21 -11.67
CA GLU A 275 12.05 7.07 -10.99
C GLU A 275 13.32 7.18 -11.82
N VAL A 276 14.00 8.32 -11.75
CA VAL A 276 15.27 8.55 -12.48
C VAL A 276 16.34 8.98 -11.49
N ARG A 277 17.51 8.34 -11.55
CA ARG A 277 18.68 8.71 -10.75
C ARG A 277 19.93 8.74 -11.61
N GLU A 278 20.76 9.75 -11.40
CA GLU A 278 21.95 10.01 -12.23
C GLU A 278 23.25 9.94 -11.43
N SER A 279 24.35 9.61 -12.10
CA SER A 279 25.71 9.73 -11.58
C SER A 279 26.66 10.01 -12.74
N GLN A 280 27.74 10.72 -12.45
CA GLN A 280 28.69 11.20 -13.45
C GLN A 280 30.10 10.73 -13.12
N VAL A 281 30.91 10.57 -14.16
CA VAL A 281 32.36 10.31 -14.06
C VAL A 281 33.07 11.05 -15.20
N GLU A 282 34.25 11.59 -14.92
CA GLU A 282 35.09 12.26 -15.91
C GLU A 282 36.18 11.27 -16.35
N VAL A 283 36.43 11.16 -17.65
CA VAL A 283 37.34 10.15 -18.23
C VAL A 283 38.31 10.75 -19.24
N SER A 284 39.59 10.64 -18.95
CA SER A 284 40.69 10.92 -19.89
C SER A 284 40.77 9.87 -20.99
N VAL A 285 40.57 10.26 -22.25
CA VAL A 285 40.69 9.41 -23.45
C VAL A 285 41.84 9.91 -24.33
N GLY A 286 42.92 9.12 -24.41
CA GLY A 286 44.11 9.45 -25.21
C GLY A 286 44.26 8.63 -26.50
N GLU A 287 45.39 8.80 -27.18
CA GLU A 287 45.82 7.92 -28.27
C GLU A 287 46.81 6.86 -27.76
N LEU A 288 46.76 5.66 -28.36
CA LEU A 288 47.80 4.66 -28.16
C LEU A 288 48.99 4.98 -29.07
N GLN A 289 49.97 5.72 -28.53
CA GLN A 289 51.25 5.87 -29.21
C GLN A 289 52.06 4.58 -29.09
N ALA A 290 52.35 3.96 -30.23
CA ALA A 290 53.34 2.89 -30.31
C ALA A 290 54.73 3.52 -30.29
N LEU A 291 55.57 3.09 -29.35
CA LEU A 291 57.01 3.28 -29.45
C LEU A 291 57.53 2.26 -30.48
N GLY A 292 57.80 2.74 -31.68
CA GLY A 292 58.49 2.00 -32.76
C GLY A 292 59.98 2.26 -32.74
#